data_AF-A0A550HKI6-F1
#
_entry.id   AF-A0A550HKI6-F1
#
_cell.length_a   1.000
_cell.length_b   1.000
_cell.length_c   1.000
_cell.angle_alpha   90.00
_cell.angle_beta   90.00
_cell.angle_gamma   90.00
#
_symmetry.space_group_name_H-M   'P 1'
#
loop_
_entity.id
_entity.type
_entity.pdbx_description
1 polymer ?
#
loop_
_entity_poly.entity_id
_entity_poly.type
_entity_poly.pdbx_seq_one_letter_code
_entity_poly.pdbx_strand_id
1 'polypeptide(L)'
;MGALHGAAVLAAQDAKVEPELLELIRIRASQINGCAFCIDMHTKDARAQGESEQRVYALNAWRETPFFSERERAALALAEAVTLVHDGHVPDEVYAEASEVFDEAQIAALIWAATVINAYNRIAIATRMVPGAYQPAQKKA
;
A
#
# COMPACT_ATOMS: atom_id res chain seq x y z
N MET A 1 -11.48 11.34 7.14
CA MET A 1 -10.80 10.10 6.75
C MET A 1 -11.30 9.59 5.41
N GLY A 2 -12.56 9.17 5.26
CA GLY A 2 -13.07 8.61 4.01
C GLY A 2 -12.77 9.43 2.75
N ALA A 3 -12.83 10.76 2.82
CA ALA A 3 -12.50 11.65 1.70
C ALA A 3 -11.02 11.59 1.23
N LEU A 4 -10.05 11.47 2.15
CA LEU A 4 -8.63 11.35 1.80
C LEU A 4 -8.32 10.00 1.15
N HIS A 5 -8.93 8.93 1.68
CA HIS A 5 -8.83 7.60 1.08
C HIS A 5 -9.49 7.58 -0.31
N GLY A 6 -10.68 8.14 -0.44
CA GLY A 6 -11.38 8.27 -1.73
C GLY A 6 -10.56 9.05 -2.75
N ALA A 7 -9.95 10.17 -2.36
CA ALA A 7 -9.07 10.94 -3.25
C ALA A 7 -7.84 10.14 -3.70
N ALA A 8 -7.23 9.35 -2.81
CA ALA A 8 -6.12 8.47 -3.18
C ALA A 8 -6.52 7.35 -4.15
N VAL A 9 -7.69 6.76 -3.95
CA VAL A 9 -8.24 5.74 -4.86
C VAL A 9 -8.56 6.36 -6.22
N LEU A 10 -9.20 7.53 -6.26
CA LEU A 10 -9.53 8.23 -7.51
C LEU A 10 -8.25 8.59 -8.30
N ALA A 11 -7.25 9.17 -7.63
CA ALA A 11 -5.98 9.50 -8.29
C ALA A 11 -5.30 8.27 -8.89
N ALA A 12 -5.31 7.14 -8.18
CA ALA A 12 -4.78 5.87 -8.69
C ALA A 12 -5.60 5.32 -9.87
N GLN A 13 -6.94 5.41 -9.81
CA GLN A 13 -7.81 5.01 -10.91
C GLN A 13 -7.58 5.87 -12.17
N ASP A 14 -7.48 7.18 -12.00
CA ASP A 14 -7.21 8.13 -13.10
C ASP A 14 -5.84 7.86 -13.74
N ALA A 15 -4.84 7.50 -12.92
CA ALA A 15 -3.51 7.09 -13.36
C ALA A 15 -3.45 5.62 -13.85
N LYS A 16 -4.58 4.89 -13.86
CA LYS A 16 -4.67 3.48 -14.26
C LYS A 16 -3.74 2.55 -13.45
N VAL A 17 -3.55 2.85 -12.17
CA VAL A 17 -2.88 1.97 -11.21
C VAL A 17 -3.86 0.91 -10.73
N GLU A 18 -3.41 -0.33 -10.71
CA GLU A 18 -4.18 -1.51 -10.37
C GLU A 18 -4.63 -1.46 -8.89
N PRO A 19 -5.91 -1.68 -8.57
CA PRO A 19 -6.39 -1.62 -7.19
C PRO A 19 -5.73 -2.64 -6.27
N GLU A 20 -5.36 -3.81 -6.81
CA GLU A 20 -4.65 -4.87 -6.09
C GLU A 20 -3.27 -4.39 -5.61
N LEU A 21 -2.56 -3.62 -6.44
CA LEU A 21 -1.26 -3.04 -6.09
C LEU A 21 -1.37 -2.04 -4.93
N LEU A 22 -2.47 -1.28 -4.89
CA LEU A 22 -2.71 -0.33 -3.80
C LEU A 22 -2.89 -1.05 -2.45
N GLU A 23 -3.53 -2.22 -2.42
CA GLU A 23 -3.65 -2.99 -1.19
C GLU A 23 -2.31 -3.52 -0.71
N LEU A 24 -1.42 -3.99 -1.61
CA LEU A 24 -0.07 -4.40 -1.24
C LEU A 24 0.71 -3.25 -0.56
N ILE A 25 0.66 -2.05 -1.15
CA ILE A 25 1.28 -0.85 -0.59
C ILE A 25 0.71 -0.52 0.79
N ARG A 26 -0.62 -0.56 0.93
CA ARG A 26 -1.30 -0.24 2.18
C ARG A 26 -0.95 -1.22 3.29
N ILE A 27 -0.95 -2.52 2.99
CA ILE A 27 -0.54 -3.55 3.95
C ILE A 27 0.91 -3.34 4.34
N ARG A 28 1.82 -3.16 3.36
CA ARG A 28 3.26 -3.05 3.63
C ARG A 28 3.61 -1.82 4.47
N ALA A 29 3.09 -0.65 4.13
CA ALA A 29 3.26 0.56 4.94
C ALA A 29 2.69 0.39 6.36
N SER A 30 1.54 -0.29 6.48
CA SER A 30 0.92 -0.57 7.79
C SER A 30 1.73 -1.56 8.63
N GLN A 31 2.38 -2.54 8.01
CA GLN A 31 3.32 -3.45 8.69
C GLN A 31 4.52 -2.70 9.25
N ILE A 32 5.12 -1.79 8.48
CA ILE A 32 6.26 -0.97 8.92
C ILE A 32 5.85 -0.07 10.09
N ASN A 33 4.69 0.59 10.00
CA ASN A 33 4.20 1.47 11.05
C ASN A 33 3.60 0.72 12.26
N GLY A 34 3.42 -0.60 12.20
CA GLY A 34 2.80 -1.39 13.27
C GLY A 34 1.30 -1.11 13.48
N CYS A 35 0.56 -0.68 12.46
CA CYS A 35 -0.89 -0.43 12.58
C CYS A 35 -1.69 -1.74 12.47
N ALA A 36 -1.93 -2.45 13.59
CA ALA A 36 -2.68 -3.70 13.59
C ALA A 36 -4.10 -3.58 12.99
N PHE A 37 -4.80 -2.47 13.27
CA PHE A 37 -6.11 -2.18 12.68
C PHE A 37 -6.06 -2.12 11.14
N CYS A 38 -5.06 -1.42 10.61
CA CYS A 38 -4.91 -1.20 9.17
C CYS A 38 -4.47 -2.50 8.47
N ILE A 39 -3.61 -3.30 9.11
CA ILE A 39 -3.22 -4.62 8.60
C ILE A 39 -4.45 -5.54 8.50
N ASP A 40 -5.29 -5.61 9.54
CA ASP A 40 -6.52 -6.41 9.50
C ASP A 40 -7.47 -5.97 8.37
N MET A 41 -7.69 -4.66 8.23
CA MET A 41 -8.54 -4.10 7.19
C MET A 41 -8.04 -4.41 5.78
N HIS A 42 -6.80 -4.01 5.47
CA HIS A 42 -6.28 -4.10 4.11
C HIS A 42 -5.97 -5.53 3.67
N THR A 43 -5.63 -6.44 4.60
CA THR A 43 -5.51 -7.87 4.24
C THR A 43 -6.86 -8.52 3.96
N LYS A 44 -7.96 -8.06 4.58
CA LYS A 44 -9.32 -8.51 4.22
C LYS A 44 -9.74 -7.96 2.86
N ASP A 45 -9.46 -6.69 2.58
CA ASP A 45 -9.75 -6.07 1.28
C ASP A 45 -8.96 -6.72 0.14
N ALA A 46 -7.65 -6.95 0.33
CA ALA A 46 -6.80 -7.64 -0.63
C ALA A 46 -7.35 -9.03 -0.98
N ARG A 47 -7.72 -9.82 0.03
CA ARG A 47 -8.29 -11.16 -0.16
C ARG A 47 -9.64 -11.13 -0.85
N ALA A 48 -10.50 -10.15 -0.52
CA ALA A 48 -11.77 -9.95 -1.22
C ALA A 48 -11.57 -9.56 -2.70
N GLN A 49 -10.43 -8.95 -3.05
CA GLN A 49 -10.07 -8.63 -4.43
C GLN A 49 -9.47 -9.84 -5.18
N GLY A 50 -8.93 -10.83 -4.47
CA GLY A 50 -8.39 -12.07 -5.04
C GLY A 50 -6.92 -12.33 -4.67
N GLU A 51 -6.32 -11.52 -3.80
CA GLU A 51 -4.95 -11.74 -3.33
C GLU A 51 -4.84 -13.03 -2.50
N SER A 52 -3.71 -13.72 -2.65
CA SER A 52 -3.43 -14.99 -2.00
C SER A 52 -2.87 -14.79 -0.58
N GLU A 53 -3.21 -15.72 0.32
CA GLU A 53 -2.63 -15.77 1.67
C GLU A 53 -1.09 -15.87 1.63
N GLN A 54 -0.54 -16.65 0.69
CA GLN A 54 0.91 -16.81 0.52
C GLN A 54 1.60 -15.46 0.29
N ARG A 55 1.07 -14.64 -0.61
CA ARG A 55 1.63 -13.31 -0.90
C ARG A 55 1.43 -12.35 0.26
N VAL A 56 0.27 -12.37 0.92
CA VAL A 56 0.03 -11.55 2.13
C VAL A 56 1.05 -11.88 3.23
N TYR A 57 1.30 -13.16 3.50
CA TYR A 57 2.26 -13.59 4.52
C TYR A 57 3.71 -13.27 4.14
N ALA A 58 4.06 -13.40 2.86
CA ALA A 58 5.39 -13.10 2.34
C ALA A 58 5.69 -11.59 2.25
N LEU A 59 4.68 -10.73 2.32
CA LEU A 59 4.81 -9.32 1.99
C LEU A 59 5.82 -8.57 2.86
N ASN A 60 6.01 -8.94 4.13
CA ASN A 60 7.02 -8.32 4.99
C ASN A 60 8.47 -8.72 4.64
N ALA A 61 8.65 -9.75 3.82
CA ALA A 61 9.91 -10.28 3.34
C ALA A 61 9.97 -10.32 1.80
N TRP A 62 9.17 -9.48 1.12
CA TRP A 62 8.92 -9.55 -0.32
C TRP A 62 10.18 -9.62 -1.19
N ARG A 63 11.28 -8.95 -0.78
CA ARG A 63 12.56 -8.94 -1.49
C ARG A 63 13.16 -10.33 -1.68
N GLU A 64 12.97 -11.22 -0.70
CA GLU A 64 13.49 -12.58 -0.66
C GLU A 64 12.54 -13.61 -1.30
N THR A 65 11.51 -13.16 -2.02
CA THR A 65 10.50 -14.03 -2.62
C THR A 65 10.35 -13.81 -4.13
N PRO A 66 9.96 -14.85 -4.89
CA PRO A 66 9.68 -14.74 -6.31
C PRO A 66 8.22 -14.38 -6.62
N PHE A 67 7.40 -14.10 -5.61
CA PHE A 67 5.94 -14.00 -5.79
C PHE A 67 5.48 -12.68 -6.40
N PHE A 68 6.31 -11.65 -6.36
CA PHE A 68 5.98 -10.28 -6.79
C PHE A 68 6.70 -9.93 -8.08
N SER A 69 5.96 -9.36 -9.04
CA SER A 69 6.50 -8.87 -10.32
C SER A 69 7.44 -7.68 -10.13
N GLU A 70 8.25 -7.36 -11.15
CA GLU A 70 9.14 -6.18 -11.12
C GLU A 70 8.37 -4.88 -10.85
N ARG A 71 7.19 -4.72 -11.47
CA ARG A 71 6.28 -3.58 -11.25
C ARG A 71 5.81 -3.49 -9.79
N GLU A 72 5.41 -4.62 -9.20
CA GLU A 72 5.01 -4.66 -7.78
C GLU A 72 6.19 -4.37 -6.85
N ARG A 73 7.38 -4.90 -7.15
CA ARG A 73 8.61 -4.69 -6.37
C ARG A 73 9.03 -3.23 -6.35
N ALA A 74 8.99 -2.55 -7.50
CA ALA A 74 9.30 -1.13 -7.60
C ALA A 74 8.32 -0.27 -6.78
N ALA A 75 7.02 -0.57 -6.87
CA ALA A 75 6.01 0.11 -6.07
C ALA A 75 6.15 -0.14 -4.55
N LEU A 76 6.49 -1.38 -4.16
CA LEU A 76 6.77 -1.71 -2.76
C LEU A 76 8.01 -0.97 -2.25
N ALA A 77 9.11 -0.95 -3.02
CA ALA A 77 10.31 -0.21 -2.66
C ALA A 77 10.03 1.29 -2.47
N LEU A 78 9.30 1.90 -3.41
CA LEU A 78 8.87 3.30 -3.31
C LEU A 78 7.99 3.55 -2.08
N ALA A 79 7.03 2.67 -1.81
CA ALA A 79 6.16 2.78 -0.64
C ALA A 79 6.93 2.65 0.69
N GLU A 80 7.91 1.74 0.77
CA GLU A 80 8.80 1.63 1.94
C GLU A 80 9.59 2.92 2.16
N ALA A 81 10.21 3.46 1.10
CA ALA A 81 10.99 4.69 1.16
C ALA A 81 10.15 5.90 1.58
N VAL A 82 8.93 6.05 1.03
CA VAL A 82 8.00 7.12 1.44
C VAL A 82 7.54 6.94 2.89
N THR A 83 7.31 5.70 3.33
CA THR A 83 6.92 5.41 4.72
C THR A 83 8.03 5.76 5.70
N LEU A 84 9.27 5.43 5.33
CA LEU A 84 10.48 5.68 6.12
C LEU A 84 11.17 6.99 5.73
N VAL A 85 10.46 7.98 5.19
CA VAL A 85 11.06 9.23 4.66
C VAL A 85 11.94 9.98 5.68
N HIS A 86 11.67 9.83 6.98
CA HIS A 86 12.51 10.38 8.05
C HIS A 86 13.89 9.70 8.20
N ASP A 87 14.04 8.47 7.70
CA ASP A 87 15.21 7.61 7.76
C ASP A 87 15.82 7.49 6.35
N GLY A 88 16.50 8.56 5.92
CA GLY A 88 17.20 8.57 4.64
C GLY A 88 16.43 9.10 3.42
N HIS A 89 15.24 9.69 3.62
CA HIS A 89 14.39 10.23 2.54
C HIS A 89 14.01 9.17 1.49
N VAL A 90 13.75 9.59 0.25
CA VAL A 90 13.53 8.69 -0.88
C VAL A 90 14.82 8.70 -1.71
N PRO A 91 15.59 7.59 -1.76
CA PRO A 91 16.80 7.52 -2.58
C PRO A 91 16.49 7.69 -4.07
N ASP A 92 17.39 8.35 -4.80
CA ASP A 92 17.25 8.58 -6.25
C ASP A 92 17.12 7.25 -7.02
N GLU A 93 17.84 6.21 -6.59
CA GLU A 93 17.78 4.86 -7.20
C GLU A 93 16.38 4.24 -7.10
N VAL A 94 15.68 4.39 -5.96
CA VAL A 94 14.32 3.88 -5.76
C VAL A 94 13.33 4.60 -6.69
N TYR A 95 13.50 5.91 -6.86
CA TYR A 95 12.68 6.70 -7.77
C TYR A 95 12.98 6.36 -9.24
N ALA A 96 14.25 6.15 -9.58
CA ALA A 96 14.68 5.76 -10.92
C ALA A 96 14.11 4.39 -11.30
N GLU A 97 14.23 3.38 -10.44
CA GLU A 97 13.64 2.04 -10.64
C GLU A 97 12.11 2.11 -10.82
N ALA A 98 11.42 2.95 -10.06
CA ALA A 98 9.99 3.16 -10.25
C ALA A 98 9.68 3.78 -11.63
N SER A 99 10.48 4.75 -12.07
CA SER A 99 10.36 5.41 -13.38
C SER A 99 10.61 4.49 -14.58
N GLU A 100 11.24 3.33 -14.39
CA GLU A 100 11.41 2.35 -15.47
C GLU A 100 10.11 1.60 -15.80
N VAL A 101 9.19 1.49 -14.84
CA VAL A 101 7.98 0.66 -14.96
C VAL A 101 6.67 1.41 -14.70
N PHE A 102 6.73 2.65 -14.23
CA PHE A 102 5.60 3.54 -14.00
C PHE A 102 5.80 4.89 -14.70
N ASP A 103 4.74 5.46 -15.23
CA ASP A 103 4.76 6.86 -15.69
C ASP A 103 4.66 7.86 -14.51
N GLU A 104 4.85 9.14 -14.78
CA GLU A 104 4.83 10.19 -13.76
C GLU A 104 3.51 10.26 -12.99
N ALA A 105 2.37 10.07 -13.67
CA ALA A 105 1.05 10.10 -13.04
C ALA A 105 0.86 8.90 -12.11
N GLN A 106 1.34 7.72 -12.53
CA GLN A 106 1.34 6.51 -11.72
C GLN A 106 2.24 6.67 -10.49
N ILE A 107 3.46 7.17 -10.64
CA ILE A 107 4.37 7.42 -9.51
C ILE A 107 3.75 8.39 -8.51
N ALA A 108 3.17 9.50 -8.99
CA ALA A 108 2.48 10.46 -8.14
C ALA A 108 1.31 9.80 -7.37
N ALA A 109 0.53 8.94 -8.03
CA ALA A 109 -0.55 8.20 -7.39
C ALA A 109 -0.05 7.20 -6.34
N LEU A 110 1.06 6.50 -6.60
CA LEU A 110 1.67 5.56 -5.65
C LEU A 110 2.21 6.29 -4.40
N ILE A 111 2.91 7.41 -4.58
CA ILE A 111 3.38 8.26 -3.48
C ILE A 111 2.20 8.78 -2.66
N TRP A 112 1.14 9.21 -3.34
CA TRP A 112 -0.07 9.69 -2.66
C TRP A 112 -0.77 8.57 -1.87
N ALA A 113 -0.88 7.37 -2.43
CA ALA A 113 -1.44 6.21 -1.74
C ALA A 113 -0.62 5.86 -0.49
N ALA A 114 0.72 5.82 -0.60
CA ALA A 114 1.64 5.59 0.52
C ALA A 114 1.53 6.68 1.59
N THR A 115 1.40 7.95 1.18
CA THR A 115 1.23 9.09 2.09
C THR A 115 -0.08 9.01 2.86
N VAL A 116 -1.19 8.72 2.18
CA VAL A 116 -2.51 8.62 2.82
C VAL A 116 -2.57 7.45 3.79
N ILE A 117 -2.04 6.27 3.45
CA ILE A 117 -2.02 5.15 4.42
C ILE A 117 -1.15 5.49 5.63
N ASN A 118 -0.04 6.21 5.45
CA ASN A 118 0.80 6.68 6.54
C ASN A 118 0.06 7.62 7.50
N ALA A 119 -0.78 8.51 6.98
CA ALA A 119 -1.65 9.36 7.81
C ALA A 119 -2.70 8.51 8.56
N TYR A 120 -3.28 7.52 7.90
CA TYR A 120 -4.23 6.58 8.51
C TYR A 120 -3.62 5.74 9.62
N ASN A 121 -2.43 5.20 9.41
CA ASN A 121 -1.72 4.43 10.42
C ASN A 121 -1.51 5.27 11.69
N ARG A 122 -1.05 6.53 11.54
CA ARG A 122 -0.84 7.45 12.66
C ARG A 122 -2.12 7.70 13.46
N ILE A 123 -3.24 7.94 12.77
CA ILE A 123 -4.54 8.19 13.43
C ILE A 123 -5.04 6.92 14.13
N ALA A 124 -5.03 5.77 13.46
CA ALA A 124 -5.51 4.51 14.01
C ALA A 124 -4.72 4.08 15.25
N ILE A 125 -3.40 4.26 15.21
CA ILE A 125 -2.51 4.00 16.36
C ILE A 125 -2.81 4.98 17.50
N ALA A 126 -2.84 6.28 17.22
CA ALA A 126 -3.07 7.32 18.24
C ALA A 126 -4.44 7.17 18.92
N THR A 127 -5.44 6.67 18.20
CA THR A 127 -6.82 6.48 18.69
C THR A 127 -7.11 5.06 19.17
N ARG A 128 -6.12 4.16 19.14
CA ARG A 128 -6.23 2.76 19.61
C ARG A 128 -7.39 2.00 18.95
N MET A 129 -7.55 2.16 17.64
CA MET A 129 -8.57 1.40 16.89
C MET A 129 -8.33 -0.11 17.04
N VAL A 130 -9.40 -0.87 17.25
CA VAL A 130 -9.34 -2.32 17.52
C VAL A 130 -9.59 -3.11 16.23
N PRO A 131 -8.67 -3.99 15.79
CA PRO A 131 -8.86 -4.84 14.61
C PRO A 131 -9.96 -5.90 14.82
N GLY A 132 -10.45 -6.49 13.73
CA GLY A 132 -11.27 -7.70 13.75
C GLY A 132 -12.72 -7.48 13.31
N ALA A 133 -13.32 -6.33 13.62
CA ALA A 133 -14.72 -6.04 13.31
C ALA A 133 -14.97 -5.62 11.84
N TYR A 134 -13.93 -5.17 11.13
CA TYR A 134 -14.06 -4.76 9.73
C TYR A 134 -14.45 -5.92 8.82
N GLN A 135 -15.35 -5.65 7.87
CA GLN A 135 -15.78 -6.55 6.81
C GLN A 135 -15.60 -5.85 5.46
N PRO A 136 -14.91 -6.48 4.49
CA PRO A 136 -14.71 -5.90 3.18
C PRO A 136 -16.05 -5.78 2.42
N ALA A 137 -16.14 -4.80 1.52
CA ALA A 137 -17.29 -4.69 0.63
C ALA A 137 -17.38 -5.93 -0.28
N GLN A 138 -18.59 -6.48 -0.47
CA GLN A 138 -18.79 -7.60 -1.37
C GLN A 138 -18.54 -7.17 -2.81
N LYS A 139 -17.73 -7.94 -3.55
CA LYS A 139 -17.58 -7.80 -5.00
C LYS A 139 -18.98 -7.99 -5.61
N LYS A 140 -19.52 -6.96 -6.27
CA LYS A 140 -20.76 -7.13 -7.04
C LYS A 140 -20.46 -8.13 -8.15
N ALA A 141 -21.25 -9.20 -8.22
CA ALA A 141 -21.17 -10.25 -9.24
C ALA A 141 -21.38 -9.70 -10.65
#